data_AF-A0A850M3J3-F1
#
_entry.id   AF-A0A850M3J3-F1
#
_cell.length_a   1.000
_cell.length_b   1.000
_cell.length_c   1.000
_cell.angle_alpha   90.00
_cell.angle_beta   90.00
_cell.angle_gamma   90.00
#
_symmetry.space_group_name_H-M   'P 1'
#
loop_
_entity.id
_entity.type
_entity.pdbx_description
1 polymer ?
#
loop_
_entity_poly.entity_id
_entity_poly.type
_entity_poly.pdbx_seq_one_letter_code
_entity_poly.pdbx_strand_id
1 'polypeptide(L)'
;MGYMAIESPWEFEWSNRWHQIFNDDFIILTGILLVSFYVYVYYRLIQFVREKGSGRPKQMTIIAISGLTIALAGTFISMTLNLFYLDFIAWIIGFSIVAMAYLKEPESFFLSNTNIEAIFLLNSESQILYVNLGYPKGTDPSLAAAGLGGATTMVQEILDDEHPTTELVHKNKGFLFEYDFDHNVAGIIIVDQINPQLRAPLKHAISKFVSKYKAQLPDWDGMVDTFEDFEEELRTIFKFALVKN
;
A
#
# COMPACT_ATOMS: atom_id res chain seq x y z
N MET A 1 -44.14 55.23 -11.33
CA MET A 1 -44.14 53.76 -11.54
C MET A 1 -42.96 53.21 -10.76
N GLY A 2 -43.20 52.70 -9.55
CA GLY A 2 -42.18 52.06 -8.73
C GLY A 2 -42.22 50.56 -8.96
N TYR A 3 -41.08 49.97 -9.33
CA TYR A 3 -40.94 48.52 -9.37
C TYR A 3 -40.92 48.00 -7.93
N MET A 4 -41.92 47.21 -7.57
CA MET A 4 -41.97 46.50 -6.30
C MET A 4 -41.05 45.29 -6.45
N ALA A 5 -39.86 45.34 -5.83
CA ALA A 5 -38.96 44.21 -5.78
C ALA A 5 -39.64 43.10 -4.97
N ILE A 6 -39.90 41.97 -5.62
CA ILE A 6 -40.38 40.76 -4.96
C ILE A 6 -39.14 40.14 -4.31
N GLU A 7 -38.96 40.39 -3.01
CA GLU A 7 -37.96 39.68 -2.22
C GLU A 7 -38.29 38.19 -2.27
N SER A 8 -37.30 37.38 -2.63
CA SER A 8 -37.42 35.93 -2.69
C SER A 8 -37.78 35.41 -1.30
N PRO A 9 -38.85 34.59 -1.13
CA PRO A 9 -39.19 33.99 0.16
C PRO A 9 -38.12 32.98 0.66
N TRP A 10 -37.05 32.80 -0.10
CA TRP A 10 -35.93 31.91 0.20
C TRP A 10 -34.62 32.66 0.48
N GLU A 11 -34.64 34.00 0.57
CA GLU A 11 -33.55 34.73 1.21
C GLU A 11 -33.61 34.44 2.71
N PHE A 12 -33.06 33.28 3.09
CA PHE A 12 -32.62 33.05 4.46
C PHE A 12 -31.61 34.15 4.75
N GLU A 13 -32.07 35.19 5.46
CA GLU A 13 -31.18 36.09 6.15
C GLU A 13 -30.32 35.22 7.07
N TRP A 14 -29.11 34.89 6.61
CA TRP A 14 -27.98 34.52 7.46
C TRP A 14 -27.54 35.74 8.28
N SER A 15 -28.48 36.61 8.68
CA SER A 15 -28.24 37.75 9.52
C SER A 15 -27.78 37.22 10.87
N ASN A 16 -26.66 37.79 11.34
CA ASN A 16 -25.92 37.74 12.61
C ASN A 16 -26.49 37.08 13.88
N ARG A 17 -27.71 36.53 13.91
CA ARG A 17 -28.31 35.82 15.04
C ARG A 17 -27.56 34.55 15.41
N TRP A 18 -27.01 33.79 14.47
CA TRP A 18 -26.18 32.62 14.83
C TRP A 18 -24.91 32.99 15.58
N HIS A 19 -24.30 34.15 15.27
CA HIS A 19 -23.19 34.71 16.05
C HIS A 19 -23.62 35.15 17.46
N GLN A 20 -24.90 35.48 17.69
CA GLN A 20 -25.42 35.82 19.01
C GLN A 20 -25.95 34.61 19.81
N ILE A 21 -26.17 33.46 19.18
CA ILE A 21 -26.70 32.25 19.86
C ILE A 21 -25.60 31.47 20.56
N PHE A 22 -24.37 31.49 20.04
CA PHE A 22 -23.24 30.87 20.71
C PHE A 22 -22.54 31.91 21.58
N ASN A 23 -22.90 31.95 22.87
CA ASN A 23 -22.17 32.70 23.89
C ASN A 23 -20.66 32.33 23.83
N ASP A 24 -19.77 33.29 24.03
CA ASP A 24 -18.31 33.08 24.10
C ASP A 24 -17.94 31.92 25.03
N ASP A 25 -18.73 31.73 26.10
CA ASP A 25 -18.61 30.59 27.03
C ASP A 25 -18.78 29.23 26.35
N PHE A 26 -19.74 29.10 25.41
CA PHE A 26 -19.99 27.86 24.66
C PHE A 26 -18.83 27.55 23.72
N ILE A 27 -18.28 28.58 23.07
CA ILE A 27 -17.11 28.49 22.20
C ILE A 27 -15.90 28.01 23.00
N ILE A 28 -15.64 28.63 24.16
CA ILE A 28 -14.54 28.27 25.05
C ILE A 28 -14.71 26.82 25.55
N LEU A 29 -15.91 26.45 26.01
CA LEU A 29 -16.22 25.08 26.46
C LEU A 29 -16.00 24.05 25.35
N THR A 30 -16.44 24.35 24.13
CA THR A 30 -16.26 23.46 22.97
C THR A 30 -14.78 23.31 22.62
N GLY A 31 -14.01 24.41 22.65
CA GLY A 31 -12.57 24.39 22.46
C GLY A 31 -11.85 23.53 23.52
N ILE A 32 -12.18 23.71 24.80
CA ILE A 32 -11.62 22.91 25.90
C ILE A 32 -11.96 21.43 25.72
N LEU A 33 -13.20 21.11 25.32
CA LEU A 33 -13.63 19.73 25.12
C LEU A 33 -12.89 19.07 23.95
N LEU A 34 -12.71 19.79 22.83
CA LEU A 34 -11.94 19.30 21.67
C LEU A 34 -10.47 19.10 21.99
N VAL A 35 -9.83 20.04 22.70
CA VAL A 35 -8.44 19.90 23.14
C VAL A 35 -8.30 18.73 24.12
N SER A 36 -9.21 18.61 25.09
CA SER A 36 -9.20 17.52 26.06
C SER A 36 -9.42 16.16 25.40
N PHE A 37 -10.34 16.08 24.43
CA PHE A 37 -10.56 14.88 23.62
C PHE A 37 -9.33 14.52 22.79
N TYR A 38 -8.71 15.51 22.14
CA TYR A 38 -7.48 15.31 21.38
C TYR A 38 -6.34 14.80 22.26
N VAL A 39 -6.10 15.42 23.43
CA VAL A 39 -5.07 14.98 24.40
C VAL A 39 -5.36 13.56 24.88
N TYR A 40 -6.63 13.23 25.17
CA TYR A 40 -7.04 11.89 25.57
C TYR A 40 -6.77 10.85 24.47
N VAL A 41 -7.20 11.12 23.24
CA VAL A 41 -6.97 10.23 22.08
C VAL A 41 -5.47 10.06 21.83
N TYR A 42 -4.71 11.16 21.86
CA TYR A 42 -3.26 11.14 21.70
C TYR A 42 -2.57 10.31 22.79
N TYR A 43 -2.95 10.50 24.06
CA TYR A 43 -2.42 9.72 25.18
C TYR A 43 -2.76 8.23 25.05
N ARG A 44 -4.00 7.88 24.70
CA ARG A 44 -4.43 6.50 24.49
C ARG A 44 -3.70 5.86 23.30
N LEU A 45 -3.43 6.61 22.24
CA LEU A 45 -2.63 6.16 21.10
C LEU A 45 -1.18 5.88 21.51
N ILE A 46 -0.55 6.77 22.29
CA ILE A 46 0.81 6.53 22.81
C ILE A 46 0.85 5.30 23.71
N GLN A 47 -0.13 5.15 24.62
CA GLN A 47 -0.20 3.96 25.47
C GLN A 47 -0.40 2.69 24.65
N PHE A 48 -1.30 2.71 23.66
CA PHE A 48 -1.53 1.58 22.77
C PHE A 48 -0.26 1.17 22.01
N VAL A 49 0.52 2.15 21.55
CA VAL A 49 1.82 1.91 20.90
C VAL A 49 2.85 1.31 21.87
N ARG A 50 2.92 1.83 23.09
CA ARG A 50 3.86 1.37 24.12
C ARG A 50 3.52 -0.03 24.62
N GLU A 51 2.25 -0.32 24.91
CA GLU A 51 1.81 -1.58 25.49
C GLU A 51 1.91 -2.76 24.51
N LYS A 52 1.65 -2.53 23.22
CA LYS A 52 1.68 -3.61 22.23
C LYS A 52 3.07 -3.91 21.65
N GLY A 53 4.12 -3.23 22.10
CA GLY A 53 5.45 -3.34 21.49
C GLY A 53 5.37 -3.16 19.96
N SER A 54 4.47 -2.29 19.49
CA SER A 54 4.09 -2.28 18.08
C SER A 54 5.30 -1.82 17.26
N GLY A 55 5.72 -2.64 16.30
CA GLY A 55 6.83 -2.32 15.40
C GLY A 55 6.69 -0.92 14.79
N ARG A 56 7.83 -0.32 14.42
CA ARG A 56 7.94 1.04 13.83
C ARG A 56 6.85 1.35 12.78
N PRO A 57 6.46 0.43 11.86
CA PRO A 57 5.43 0.74 10.85
C PRO A 57 4.09 1.17 11.46
N LYS A 58 3.62 0.45 12.49
CA LYS A 58 2.33 0.77 13.15
C LYS A 58 2.36 2.14 13.83
N GLN A 59 3.53 2.56 14.31
CA GLN A 59 3.70 3.87 14.93
C GLN A 59 3.56 5.00 13.89
N MET A 60 4.11 4.81 12.70
CA MET A 60 4.04 5.80 11.62
C MET A 60 2.62 5.94 11.06
N THR A 61 1.89 4.84 10.90
CA THR A 61 0.46 4.88 10.52
C THR A 61 -0.36 5.67 11.55
N ILE A 62 -0.09 5.49 12.85
CA ILE A 62 -0.77 6.23 13.92
C ILE A 62 -0.45 7.72 13.87
N ILE A 63 0.82 8.08 13.65
CA ILE A 63 1.23 9.48 13.49
C ILE A 63 0.50 10.11 12.30
N ALA A 64 0.41 9.41 11.18
CA ALA A 64 -0.33 9.89 10.01
C ALA A 64 -1.82 10.12 10.30
N ILE A 65 -2.49 9.15 10.96
CA ILE A 65 -3.89 9.29 11.38
C ILE A 65 -4.06 10.49 12.31
N SER A 66 -3.12 10.73 13.22
CA SER A 66 -3.16 11.91 14.10
C SER A 66 -3.03 13.22 13.32
N GLY A 67 -2.17 13.27 12.30
CA GLY A 67 -2.04 14.43 11.40
C GLY A 67 -3.34 14.72 10.65
N LEU A 68 -3.98 13.70 10.08
CA LEU A 68 -5.30 13.83 9.43
C LEU A 68 -6.38 14.29 10.42
N THR A 69 -6.36 13.77 11.65
CA THR A 69 -7.31 14.17 12.69
C THR A 69 -7.15 15.64 13.07
N ILE A 70 -5.91 16.15 13.17
CA ILE A 70 -5.64 17.58 13.43
C ILE A 70 -6.22 18.45 12.30
N ALA A 71 -5.99 18.07 11.04
CA ALA A 71 -6.52 18.83 9.90
C ALA A 71 -8.06 18.90 9.95
N LEU A 72 -8.72 17.75 10.09
CA LEU A 72 -10.19 17.68 10.15
C LEU A 72 -10.78 18.43 11.37
N ALA A 73 -10.15 18.29 12.54
CA ALA A 73 -10.57 19.00 13.74
C ALA A 73 -10.41 20.52 13.58
N GLY A 74 -9.32 20.97 12.94
CA GLY A 74 -9.10 22.37 12.65
C GLY A 74 -10.13 22.95 11.69
N THR A 75 -10.52 22.21 10.64
CA THR A 75 -11.62 22.60 9.74
C THR A 75 -12.93 22.76 10.52
N PHE A 76 -13.26 21.79 11.39
CA PHE A 76 -14.48 21.84 12.20
C PHE A 76 -14.49 23.05 13.15
N ILE A 77 -13.37 23.33 13.83
CA ILE A 77 -13.22 24.49 14.72
C ILE A 77 -13.33 25.79 13.91
N SER A 78 -12.65 25.87 12.76
CA SER A 78 -12.68 27.04 11.88
C SER A 78 -14.11 27.37 11.43
N MET A 79 -14.88 26.36 11.02
CA MET A 79 -16.28 26.52 10.63
C MET A 79 -17.17 26.97 11.79
N THR A 80 -16.95 26.41 12.99
CA THR A 80 -17.75 26.74 14.18
C THR A 80 -17.48 28.15 14.68
N LEU A 81 -16.22 28.59 14.64
CA LEU A 81 -15.77 29.89 15.17
C LEU A 81 -15.67 30.99 14.12
N ASN A 82 -15.96 30.68 12.85
CA ASN A 82 -15.79 31.57 11.72
C ASN A 82 -14.34 32.11 11.60
N LEU A 83 -13.34 31.25 11.90
CA LEU A 83 -11.92 31.59 11.91
C LEU A 83 -11.20 30.97 10.71
N PHE A 84 -11.44 31.50 9.51
CA PHE A 84 -10.94 30.92 8.24
C PHE A 84 -9.43 30.63 8.21
N TYR A 85 -8.59 31.42 8.88
CA TYR A 85 -7.14 31.20 8.93
C TYR A 85 -6.73 29.92 9.69
N LEU A 86 -7.55 29.49 10.65
CA LEU A 86 -7.28 28.32 11.48
C LEU A 86 -7.40 27.02 10.67
N ASP A 87 -8.31 26.98 9.69
CA ASP A 87 -8.45 25.86 8.75
C ASP A 87 -7.13 25.67 7.97
N PHE A 88 -6.63 26.73 7.36
CA PHE A 88 -5.39 26.69 6.57
C PHE A 88 -4.19 26.23 7.41
N ILE A 89 -4.03 26.77 8.63
CA ILE A 89 -2.95 26.38 9.54
C ILE A 89 -3.07 24.90 9.93
N ALA A 90 -4.27 24.43 10.26
CA ALA A 90 -4.49 23.04 10.64
C ALA A 90 -4.21 22.07 9.49
N TRP A 91 -4.59 22.42 8.27
CA TRP A 91 -4.25 21.65 7.08
C TRP A 91 -2.74 21.56 6.85
N ILE A 92 -2.01 22.67 6.93
CA ILE A 92 -0.55 22.67 6.78
C ILE A 92 0.09 21.76 7.82
N ILE A 93 -0.30 21.89 9.09
CA ILE A 93 0.27 21.08 10.17
C ILE A 93 -0.06 19.60 9.97
N GLY A 94 -1.34 19.29 9.73
CA GLY A 94 -1.81 17.92 9.56
C GLY A 94 -1.15 17.21 8.38
N PHE A 95 -1.12 17.86 7.20
CA PHE A 95 -0.43 17.31 6.03
C PHE A 95 1.07 17.21 6.22
N SER A 96 1.71 18.16 6.90
CA SER A 96 3.15 18.09 7.18
C SER A 96 3.48 16.86 8.04
N ILE A 97 2.64 16.55 9.04
CA ILE A 97 2.79 15.35 9.88
C ILE A 97 2.65 14.07 9.04
N VAL A 98 1.61 13.99 8.20
CA VAL A 98 1.39 12.84 7.31
C VAL A 98 2.55 12.68 6.33
N ALA A 99 3.02 13.77 5.72
CA ALA A 99 4.14 13.76 4.79
C ALA A 99 5.45 13.32 5.47
N MET A 100 5.74 13.82 6.68
CA MET A 100 6.91 13.38 7.45
C MET A 100 6.83 11.89 7.82
N ALA A 101 5.65 11.41 8.22
CA ALA A 101 5.46 9.99 8.51
C ALA A 101 5.66 9.14 7.25
N TYR A 102 5.13 9.58 6.10
CA TYR A 102 5.31 8.91 4.80
C TYR A 102 6.77 8.90 4.34
N LEU A 103 7.47 10.02 4.41
CA LEU A 103 8.89 10.10 4.03
C LEU A 103 9.79 9.23 4.90
N LYS A 104 9.42 9.05 6.18
CA LYS A 104 10.22 8.26 7.11
C LYS A 104 10.00 6.75 6.95
N GLU A 105 8.77 6.32 6.67
CA GLU A 105 8.43 4.90 6.55
C GLU A 105 7.29 4.69 5.54
N PRO A 106 7.55 4.84 4.23
CA PRO A 106 6.52 4.79 3.20
C PRO A 106 5.83 3.41 3.17
N GLU A 107 6.58 2.35 3.46
CA GLU A 107 6.10 0.96 3.56
C GLU A 107 4.92 0.81 4.53
N SER A 108 4.80 1.66 5.55
CA SER A 108 3.69 1.62 6.53
C SER A 108 2.35 2.15 6.02
N PHE A 109 2.33 2.84 4.88
CA PHE A 109 1.14 3.43 4.27
C PHE A 109 0.56 2.53 3.18
N PHE A 110 1.37 1.63 2.63
CA PHE A 110 0.89 0.61 1.73
C PHE A 110 0.24 -0.49 2.58
N LEU A 111 -1.08 -0.40 2.76
CA LEU A 111 -1.95 -1.37 3.46
C LEU A 111 -1.99 -2.76 2.81
N SER A 112 -1.09 -3.04 1.87
CA SER A 112 -0.87 -4.33 1.28
C SER A 112 -0.27 -5.26 2.34
N ASN A 113 -1.13 -5.82 3.19
CA ASN A 113 -0.83 -7.00 4.02
C ASN A 113 -0.65 -8.27 3.17
N THR A 114 -0.26 -8.12 1.91
CA THR A 114 -0.01 -9.24 1.02
C THR A 114 1.33 -9.85 1.38
N ASN A 115 1.29 -11.05 1.95
CA ASN A 115 2.48 -11.80 2.27
C ASN A 115 2.91 -12.56 1.02
N ILE A 116 4.11 -12.24 0.52
CA ILE A 116 4.74 -13.01 -0.55
C ILE A 116 5.30 -14.29 0.06
N GLU A 117 4.78 -15.44 -0.37
CA GLU A 117 5.23 -16.75 0.09
C GLU A 117 6.38 -17.30 -0.74
N ALA A 118 6.33 -17.05 -2.05
CA ALA A 118 7.33 -17.51 -2.99
C ALA A 118 7.41 -16.61 -4.22
N ILE A 119 8.61 -16.54 -4.79
CA ILE A 119 8.87 -15.93 -6.08
C ILE A 119 9.64 -16.95 -6.93
N PHE A 120 9.16 -17.20 -8.14
CA PHE A 120 9.81 -18.05 -9.14
C PHE A 120 10.14 -17.23 -10.37
N LEU A 121 11.31 -17.48 -10.95
CA LEU A 121 11.62 -17.10 -12.31
C LEU A 121 11.83 -18.37 -13.13
N LEU A 122 11.15 -18.45 -14.28
CA LEU A 122 11.17 -19.60 -15.18
C LEU A 122 11.60 -19.15 -16.59
N ASN A 123 12.17 -20.05 -17.38
CA ASN A 123 12.34 -19.83 -18.82
C ASN A 123 11.09 -20.28 -19.62
N SER A 124 11.13 -20.16 -20.95
CA SER A 124 10.05 -20.62 -21.85
C SER A 124 9.78 -22.12 -21.75
N GLU A 125 10.76 -22.92 -21.33
CA GLU A 125 10.61 -24.38 -21.14
C GLU A 125 10.09 -24.73 -19.74
N SER A 126 9.65 -23.73 -18.97
CA SER A 126 9.21 -23.89 -17.58
C SER A 126 10.29 -24.42 -16.62
N GLN A 127 11.57 -24.31 -17.00
CA GLN A 127 12.69 -24.64 -16.14
C GLN A 127 12.96 -23.49 -15.17
N ILE A 128 13.41 -23.83 -13.97
CA ILE A 128 13.58 -22.90 -12.86
C ILE A 128 14.89 -22.14 -13.03
N LEU A 129 14.80 -20.88 -13.40
CA LEU A 129 15.96 -19.99 -13.38
C LEU A 129 16.26 -19.57 -11.95
N TYR A 130 15.24 -19.29 -11.14
CA TYR A 130 15.46 -18.83 -9.77
C TYR A 130 14.25 -19.09 -8.86
N VAL A 131 14.51 -19.32 -7.57
CA VAL A 131 13.49 -19.45 -6.53
C VAL A 131 13.91 -18.74 -5.23
N ASN A 132 13.07 -17.87 -4.67
CA ASN A 132 13.24 -17.33 -3.31
C ASN A 132 12.27 -18.04 -2.36
N LEU A 133 12.78 -18.72 -1.33
CA LEU A 133 12.00 -19.60 -0.47
C LEU A 133 11.56 -18.93 0.84
N GLY A 134 10.28 -18.54 0.90
CA GLY A 134 9.50 -18.51 2.13
C GLY A 134 8.88 -19.88 2.48
N TYR A 135 9.36 -20.97 1.88
CA TYR A 135 8.73 -22.29 1.95
C TYR A 135 8.81 -22.94 3.35
N PRO A 136 7.79 -23.71 3.75
CA PRO A 136 7.89 -24.59 4.91
C PRO A 136 9.00 -25.63 4.71
N LYS A 137 9.85 -25.78 5.74
CA LYS A 137 10.97 -26.74 5.76
C LYS A 137 10.51 -28.13 5.28
N GLY A 138 11.18 -28.68 4.28
CA GLY A 138 10.96 -30.04 3.77
C GLY A 138 10.26 -30.16 2.42
N THR A 139 9.92 -29.04 1.76
CA THR A 139 9.41 -29.06 0.38
C THR A 139 10.59 -28.91 -0.60
N ASP A 140 10.67 -29.78 -1.60
CA ASP A 140 11.65 -29.67 -2.69
C ASP A 140 11.24 -28.55 -3.66
N PRO A 141 12.03 -27.45 -3.76
CA PRO A 141 11.74 -26.32 -4.65
C PRO A 141 11.63 -26.73 -6.12
N SER A 142 12.42 -27.73 -6.52
CA SER A 142 12.45 -28.21 -7.90
C SER A 142 11.10 -28.83 -8.30
N LEU A 143 10.51 -29.60 -7.39
CA LEU A 143 9.22 -30.25 -7.60
C LEU A 143 8.06 -29.24 -7.61
N ALA A 144 8.09 -28.25 -6.71
CA ALA A 144 7.06 -27.21 -6.64
C ALA A 144 7.01 -26.40 -7.93
N ALA A 145 8.17 -25.97 -8.43
CA ALA A 145 8.22 -25.14 -9.62
C ALA A 145 7.99 -25.94 -10.91
N ALA A 146 8.41 -27.21 -10.99
CA ALA A 146 8.02 -28.08 -12.11
C ALA A 146 6.48 -28.24 -12.18
N GLY A 147 5.82 -28.39 -11.03
CA GLY A 147 4.36 -28.42 -10.97
C GLY A 147 3.69 -27.11 -11.39
N LEU A 148 4.24 -25.96 -10.95
CA LEU A 148 3.74 -24.63 -11.32
C LEU A 148 3.98 -24.34 -12.80
N GLY A 149 5.15 -24.67 -13.31
CA GLY A 149 5.53 -24.56 -14.73
C GLY A 149 4.59 -25.37 -15.63
N GLY A 150 4.35 -26.63 -15.28
CA GLY A 150 3.37 -27.47 -15.99
C GLY A 150 1.95 -26.88 -15.94
N ALA A 151 1.54 -26.36 -14.78
CA ALA A 151 0.23 -25.71 -14.64
C ALA A 151 0.14 -24.42 -15.48
N THR A 152 1.20 -23.61 -15.55
CA THR A 152 1.22 -22.40 -16.39
C THR A 152 1.17 -22.71 -17.86
N THR A 153 1.93 -23.72 -18.33
CA THR A 153 1.89 -24.17 -19.72
C THR A 153 0.52 -24.70 -20.08
N MET A 154 -0.10 -25.51 -19.23
CA MET A 154 -1.48 -25.96 -19.42
C MET A 154 -2.47 -24.79 -19.48
N VAL A 155 -2.33 -23.79 -18.61
CA VAL A 155 -3.19 -22.60 -18.62
C VAL A 155 -2.99 -21.78 -19.90
N GLN A 156 -1.75 -21.65 -20.40
CA GLN A 156 -1.46 -20.98 -21.66
C GLN A 156 -2.02 -21.75 -22.87
N GLU A 157 -1.85 -23.07 -22.91
CA GLU A 157 -2.37 -23.93 -23.98
C GLU A 157 -3.90 -23.98 -24.01
N ILE A 158 -4.56 -23.96 -22.85
CA ILE A 158 -6.03 -24.01 -22.75
C ILE A 158 -6.67 -22.68 -23.13
N LEU A 159 -6.00 -21.57 -22.85
CA LEU A 159 -6.62 -20.26 -23.00
C LEU A 159 -6.54 -19.68 -24.41
N ASP A 160 -5.67 -20.20 -25.29
CA ASP A 160 -5.59 -19.87 -26.73
C ASP A 160 -5.65 -18.35 -27.04
N ASP A 161 -5.36 -17.52 -26.03
CA ASP A 161 -5.66 -16.09 -26.02
C ASP A 161 -4.35 -15.32 -26.17
N GLU A 162 -4.39 -14.26 -26.98
CA GLU A 162 -3.32 -13.27 -27.17
C GLU A 162 -2.88 -12.57 -25.87
N HIS A 163 -3.47 -12.93 -24.74
CA HIS A 163 -3.24 -12.36 -23.41
C HIS A 163 -2.96 -13.48 -22.40
N PRO A 164 -1.70 -13.70 -21.98
CA PRO A 164 -1.39 -14.69 -20.96
C PRO A 164 -2.13 -14.36 -19.67
N THR A 165 -2.64 -15.38 -18.98
CA THR A 165 -3.25 -15.22 -17.65
C THR A 165 -2.28 -14.54 -16.72
N THR A 166 -2.61 -13.31 -16.31
CA THR A 166 -1.76 -12.54 -15.40
C THR A 166 -2.02 -12.88 -13.94
N GLU A 167 -3.15 -13.54 -13.64
CA GLU A 167 -3.62 -13.79 -12.28
C GLU A 167 -4.40 -15.11 -12.18
N LEU A 168 -4.11 -15.94 -11.17
CA LEU A 168 -4.89 -17.13 -10.84
C LEU A 168 -5.18 -17.16 -9.34
N VAL A 169 -6.40 -17.51 -8.96
CA VAL A 169 -6.80 -17.67 -7.55
C VAL A 169 -7.11 -19.13 -7.28
N HIS A 170 -6.47 -19.72 -6.27
CA HIS A 170 -6.80 -21.04 -5.79
C HIS A 170 -6.92 -21.05 -4.26
N LYS A 171 -8.14 -21.31 -3.76
CA LYS A 171 -8.47 -21.26 -2.33
C LYS A 171 -8.10 -19.89 -1.73
N ASN A 172 -7.13 -19.86 -0.82
CA ASN A 172 -6.63 -18.66 -0.13
C ASN A 172 -5.25 -18.26 -0.65
N LYS A 173 -4.98 -18.52 -1.93
CA LYS A 173 -3.72 -18.18 -2.59
C LYS A 173 -4.00 -17.47 -3.91
N GLY A 174 -3.28 -16.39 -4.12
CA GLY A 174 -3.15 -15.71 -5.39
C GLY A 174 -1.84 -16.06 -6.06
N PHE A 175 -1.87 -16.24 -7.36
CA PHE A 175 -0.73 -16.44 -8.22
C PHE A 175 -0.71 -15.28 -9.21
N LEU A 176 0.36 -14.50 -9.20
CA LEU A 176 0.58 -13.41 -10.14
C LEU A 176 1.63 -13.85 -11.15
N PHE A 177 1.35 -13.64 -12.44
CA PHE A 177 2.22 -14.01 -13.54
C PHE A 177 2.61 -12.75 -14.33
N GLU A 178 3.90 -12.64 -14.64
CA GLU A 178 4.42 -11.65 -15.59
C GLU A 178 5.38 -12.34 -16.55
N TYR A 179 5.43 -11.88 -17.79
CA TYR A 179 6.24 -12.48 -18.84
C TYR A 179 7.03 -11.41 -19.60
N ASP A 180 8.32 -11.69 -19.83
CA ASP A 180 9.17 -10.96 -20.76
C ASP A 180 9.30 -11.78 -22.04
N PHE A 181 8.51 -11.40 -23.06
CA PHE A 181 8.46 -12.09 -24.35
C PHE A 181 9.74 -11.97 -25.16
N ASP A 182 10.53 -10.92 -24.97
CA ASP A 182 11.76 -10.70 -25.74
C ASP A 182 12.86 -11.67 -25.32
N HIS A 183 12.81 -12.11 -24.06
CA HIS A 183 13.85 -12.94 -23.45
C HIS A 183 13.34 -14.28 -22.93
N ASN A 184 12.06 -14.58 -23.15
CA ASN A 184 11.43 -15.84 -22.76
C ASN A 184 11.55 -16.16 -21.26
N VAL A 185 11.41 -15.13 -20.41
CA VAL A 185 11.45 -15.29 -18.94
C VAL A 185 10.09 -14.99 -18.34
N ALA A 186 9.56 -15.93 -17.57
CA ALA A 186 8.35 -15.78 -16.77
C ALA A 186 8.70 -15.54 -15.30
N GLY A 187 7.95 -14.67 -14.63
CA GLY A 187 7.97 -14.52 -13.19
C GLY A 187 6.63 -14.92 -12.58
N ILE A 188 6.67 -15.64 -11.47
CA ILE A 188 5.50 -16.07 -10.71
C ILE A 188 5.68 -15.62 -9.25
N ILE A 189 4.67 -14.95 -8.70
CA ILE A 189 4.59 -14.68 -7.26
C ILE A 189 3.40 -15.41 -6.66
N ILE A 190 3.65 -16.13 -5.56
CA ILE A 190 2.61 -16.72 -4.73
C ILE A 190 2.35 -15.79 -3.55
N VAL A 191 1.09 -15.41 -3.38
CA VAL A 191 0.62 -14.52 -2.31
C VAL A 191 -0.58 -15.08 -1.59
N ASP A 192 -0.81 -14.65 -0.36
CA ASP A 192 -2.04 -14.94 0.40
C ASP A 192 -3.27 -14.20 -0.16
N GLN A 193 -3.09 -12.96 -0.62
CA GLN A 193 -4.12 -12.14 -1.24
C GLN A 193 -3.57 -11.43 -2.47
N ILE A 194 -4.25 -11.57 -3.62
CA ILE A 194 -3.86 -10.89 -4.86
C ILE A 194 -3.76 -9.37 -4.62
N ASN A 195 -2.59 -8.82 -4.93
CA ASN A 195 -2.35 -7.40 -4.96
C ASN A 195 -1.75 -7.00 -6.32
N PRO A 196 -2.52 -6.32 -7.18
CA PRO A 196 -2.05 -5.88 -8.50
C PRO A 196 -0.79 -4.98 -8.45
N GLN A 197 -0.52 -4.31 -7.32
CA GLN A 197 0.67 -3.47 -7.16
C GLN A 197 1.98 -4.26 -7.18
N LEU A 198 1.94 -5.58 -6.96
CA LEU A 198 3.12 -6.46 -7.02
C LEU A 198 3.58 -6.78 -8.44
N ARG A 199 2.75 -6.48 -9.45
CA ARG A 199 3.06 -6.73 -10.86
C ARG A 199 4.22 -5.88 -11.37
N ALA A 200 4.23 -4.58 -11.08
CA ALA A 200 5.31 -3.70 -11.53
C ALA A 200 6.68 -4.07 -10.90
N PRO A 201 6.77 -4.36 -9.59
CA PRO A 201 7.98 -4.94 -8.98
C PRO A 201 8.39 -6.28 -9.59
N LEU A 202 7.45 -7.18 -9.90
CA LEU A 202 7.75 -8.46 -10.58
C LEU A 202 8.33 -8.24 -11.98
N LYS A 203 7.70 -7.38 -12.78
CA LYS A 203 8.20 -7.01 -14.10
C LYS A 203 9.59 -6.36 -14.02
N HIS A 204 9.82 -5.50 -13.02
CA HIS A 204 11.13 -4.91 -12.78
C HIS A 204 12.17 -5.98 -12.39
N ALA A 205 11.81 -6.94 -11.56
CA ALA A 205 12.68 -8.05 -11.19
C ALA A 205 13.05 -8.92 -12.41
N ILE A 206 12.08 -9.29 -13.26
CA ILE A 206 12.35 -10.04 -14.49
C ILE A 206 13.32 -9.26 -15.39
N SER A 207 13.03 -7.97 -15.65
CA SER A 207 13.88 -7.12 -16.49
C SER A 207 15.30 -7.00 -15.95
N LYS A 208 15.45 -6.87 -14.63
CA LYS A 208 16.76 -6.78 -13.97
C LYS A 208 17.52 -8.11 -14.02
N PHE A 209 16.81 -9.23 -13.81
CA PHE A 209 17.36 -10.57 -13.94
C PHE A 209 17.90 -10.81 -15.35
N VAL A 210 17.07 -10.56 -16.35
CA VAL A 210 17.43 -10.66 -17.78
C VAL A 210 18.62 -9.77 -18.08
N SER A 211 18.63 -8.52 -17.65
CA SER A 211 19.74 -7.60 -17.91
C SER A 211 21.06 -8.08 -17.29
N LYS A 212 21.02 -8.71 -16.12
CA LYS A 212 22.21 -9.20 -15.40
C LYS A 212 22.75 -10.49 -16.00
N TYR A 213 21.86 -11.41 -16.38
CA TYR A 213 22.22 -12.77 -16.78
C TYR A 213 22.06 -13.04 -18.28
N LYS A 214 21.81 -12.01 -19.10
CA LYS A 214 21.56 -12.11 -20.55
C LYS A 214 22.55 -13.02 -21.30
N ALA A 215 23.83 -12.96 -20.94
CA ALA A 215 24.87 -13.74 -21.61
C ALA A 215 24.88 -15.23 -21.20
N GLN A 216 24.33 -15.55 -20.02
CA GLN A 216 24.31 -16.91 -19.46
C GLN A 216 23.03 -17.67 -19.82
N LEU A 217 21.92 -16.96 -20.04
CA LEU A 217 20.62 -17.56 -20.35
C LEU A 217 20.62 -18.52 -21.55
N PRO A 218 21.29 -18.23 -22.70
CA PRO A 218 21.26 -19.12 -23.86
C PRO A 218 22.01 -20.44 -23.65
N ASP A 219 23.06 -20.43 -22.84
CA ASP A 219 23.96 -21.57 -22.60
C ASP A 219 23.74 -22.21 -21.23
N TRP A 220 22.64 -21.89 -20.56
CA TRP A 220 22.35 -22.37 -19.21
C TRP A 220 22.02 -23.86 -19.21
N ASP A 221 22.65 -24.60 -18.31
CA ASP A 221 22.62 -26.07 -18.24
C ASP A 221 21.53 -26.64 -17.32
N GLY A 222 20.69 -25.77 -16.75
CA GLY A 222 19.64 -26.15 -15.81
C GLY A 222 20.02 -26.04 -14.33
N MET A 223 21.26 -25.66 -14.00
CA MET A 223 21.71 -25.51 -12.60
C MET A 223 21.22 -24.19 -11.98
N VAL A 224 20.33 -24.28 -10.97
CA VAL A 224 19.73 -23.12 -10.27
C VAL A 224 20.77 -22.27 -9.53
N ASP A 225 21.84 -22.90 -9.02
CA ASP A 225 22.90 -22.26 -8.22
C ASP A 225 23.63 -21.14 -8.98
N THR A 226 23.52 -21.12 -10.31
CA THR A 226 24.12 -20.09 -11.18
C THR A 226 23.59 -18.68 -10.87
N PHE A 227 22.41 -18.57 -10.25
CA PHE A 227 21.70 -17.31 -10.09
C PHE A 227 21.46 -16.90 -8.62
N GLU A 228 22.15 -17.52 -7.66
CA GLU A 228 21.99 -17.24 -6.22
C GLU A 228 22.21 -15.75 -5.87
N ASP A 229 23.17 -15.10 -6.53
CA ASP A 229 23.49 -13.68 -6.35
C ASP A 229 22.33 -12.73 -6.68
N PHE A 230 21.24 -13.22 -7.27
CA PHE A 230 20.04 -12.42 -7.54
C PHE A 230 19.15 -12.26 -6.30
N GLU A 231 19.35 -13.08 -5.26
CA GLU A 231 18.51 -13.05 -4.06
C GLU A 231 18.53 -11.68 -3.37
N GLU A 232 19.69 -11.06 -3.22
CA GLU A 232 19.83 -9.75 -2.56
C GLU A 232 19.10 -8.64 -3.35
N GLU A 233 19.10 -8.75 -4.67
CA GLU A 233 18.38 -7.82 -5.54
C GLU A 233 16.87 -7.99 -5.42
N LEU A 234 16.36 -9.22 -5.39
CA LEU A 234 14.95 -9.50 -5.14
C LEU A 234 14.51 -9.03 -3.76
N ARG A 235 15.32 -9.25 -2.72
CA ARG A 235 15.07 -8.74 -1.37
C ARG A 235 14.95 -7.22 -1.35
N THR A 236 15.75 -6.54 -2.18
CA THR A 236 15.69 -5.08 -2.32
C THR A 236 14.44 -4.63 -3.05
N ILE A 237 14.07 -5.28 -4.16
CA ILE A 237 12.89 -4.95 -4.97
C ILE A 237 11.61 -5.16 -4.17
N PHE A 238 11.50 -6.29 -3.46
CA PHE A 238 10.31 -6.67 -2.70
C PHE A 238 10.42 -6.38 -1.20
N LYS A 239 11.33 -5.48 -0.80
CA LYS A 239 11.55 -5.12 0.61
C LYS A 239 10.26 -4.75 1.35
N PHE A 240 9.30 -4.15 0.64
CA PHE A 240 8.02 -3.71 1.19
C PHE A 240 6.99 -4.84 1.39
N ALA A 241 7.20 -6.03 0.80
CA ALA A 241 6.23 -7.14 0.79
C ALA A 241 6.81 -8.49 1.26
N LEU A 242 8.14 -8.62 1.35
CA LEU A 242 8.77 -9.78 1.96
C LEU A 242 8.66 -9.68 3.48
N VAL A 243 7.86 -10.56 4.07
CA VAL A 243 7.73 -10.69 5.52
C VAL A 243 9.10 -11.03 6.09
N LYS A 244 9.55 -10.24 7.06
CA LYS A 244 10.67 -10.62 7.95
C LYS A 244 10.22 -11.83 8.78
N ASN A 245 10.57 -13.03 8.31
CA ASN A 245 10.70 -14.19 9.20
C ASN A 245 11.91 -14.00 10.12
#